data_AF-A0AAV0MXM2-F1
#
_entry.id   AF-A0AAV0MXM2-F1
#
_cell.length_a   1.000
_cell.length_b   1.000
_cell.length_c   1.000
_cell.angle_alpha   90.00
_cell.angle_beta   90.00
_cell.angle_gamma   90.00
#
_symmetry.space_group_name_H-M   'P 1'
#
loop_
_entity.id
_entity.type
_entity.pdbx_description
1 polymer ?
#
loop_
_entity_poly.entity_id
_entity_poly.type
_entity_poly.pdbx_seq_one_letter_code
_entity_poly.pdbx_strand_id
1 'polypeptide(L)'
;MTVRGGVLGGGDEKRKEKKSSKNKFLVIVNVLGSTGPIRLVVKEDDAVAAVIESTLRAYAKEGRLPGLGSDVTKFVLYSAGDQGSDSQALELGEAIGRSGGRNFVLCKNHRRPQMTEGRPEMVAAAARRRKGYSSGWKAWFHKSFSTFKF
;
A
#
# COMPACT_ATOMS: atom_id res chain seq x y z
N MET A 1 73.24 7.21 19.84
CA MET A 1 73.02 7.24 18.38
C MET A 1 71.51 7.35 18.13
N THR A 2 71.11 8.51 17.61
CA THR A 2 69.90 8.86 16.86
C THR A 2 69.46 7.68 15.95
N VAL A 3 68.20 7.37 15.59
CA VAL A 3 67.06 8.17 15.08
C VAL A 3 65.81 7.26 14.92
N ARG A 4 64.63 7.91 14.80
CA ARG A 4 63.40 7.51 14.05
C ARG A 4 62.54 6.40 14.67
N GLY A 5 61.23 6.53 14.86
CA GLY A 5 60.22 7.41 14.24
C GLY A 5 59.04 6.52 13.83
N GLY A 6 57.80 6.93 14.12
CA GLY A 6 56.62 6.18 13.66
C GLY A 6 55.31 6.59 14.32
N VAL A 7 54.71 7.68 13.82
CA VAL A 7 53.28 7.99 13.96
C VAL A 7 52.48 7.01 13.08
N LEU A 8 51.49 6.34 13.67
CA LEU A 8 50.32 5.74 12.99
C LEU A 8 49.21 5.72 14.06
N GLY A 9 48.04 6.33 13.95
CA GLY A 9 47.30 6.84 12.82
C GLY A 9 45.83 6.66 13.23
N GLY A 10 45.11 7.75 13.47
CA GLY A 10 43.71 7.74 13.88
C GLY A 10 42.83 7.13 12.80
N GLY A 11 41.87 6.31 13.22
CA GLY A 11 40.81 5.78 12.38
C GLY A 11 39.46 6.17 12.96
N ASP A 12 39.02 7.40 12.70
CA ASP A 12 37.63 7.79 12.85
C ASP A 12 36.80 6.96 11.85
N GLU A 13 36.16 5.90 12.34
CA GLU A 13 35.14 5.16 11.58
C GLU A 13 33.89 6.04 11.45
N LYS A 14 33.94 7.02 10.55
CA LYS A 14 32.74 7.63 9.99
C LYS A 14 31.98 6.53 9.24
N ARG A 15 31.05 5.89 9.94
CA ARG A 15 29.93 5.18 9.33
C ARG A 15 29.23 6.15 8.38
N LYS A 16 29.62 6.08 7.10
CA LYS A 16 28.84 6.62 6.00
C LYS A 16 27.53 5.84 5.99
N GLU A 17 26.52 6.36 6.68
CA GLU A 17 25.14 6.15 6.26
C GLU A 17 25.13 6.50 4.78
N LYS A 18 25.08 5.47 3.95
CA LYS A 18 24.77 5.63 2.54
C LYS A 18 23.36 6.21 2.54
N LYS A 19 23.25 7.54 2.48
CA LYS A 19 22.07 8.26 2.01
C LYS A 19 21.89 7.82 0.56
N SER A 20 21.37 6.61 0.38
CA SER A 20 20.79 6.23 -0.89
C SER A 20 19.60 7.16 -1.03
N SER A 21 19.80 8.22 -1.80
CA SER A 21 18.74 9.00 -2.42
C SER A 21 17.99 8.07 -3.38
N LYS A 22 17.33 7.05 -2.82
CA LYS A 22 16.34 6.22 -3.50
C LYS A 22 15.22 7.19 -3.82
N ASN A 23 14.86 7.28 -5.10
CA ASN A 23 13.85 8.21 -5.58
C ASN A 23 12.62 8.09 -4.68
N LYS A 24 12.28 9.19 -4.00
CA LYS A 24 11.08 9.28 -3.18
C LYS A 24 10.01 9.94 -4.03
N PHE A 25 8.80 9.42 -3.95
CA PHE A 25 7.68 9.97 -4.69
C PHE A 25 6.42 9.92 -3.84
N LEU A 26 5.51 10.84 -4.15
CA LEU A 26 4.21 10.89 -3.52
C LEU A 26 3.28 9.87 -4.19
N VAL A 27 2.63 9.06 -3.36
CA VAL A 27 1.54 8.19 -3.80
C VAL A 27 0.24 8.59 -3.14
N ILE A 28 -0.85 8.37 -3.88
CA ILE A 28 -2.22 8.57 -3.44
C ILE A 28 -2.83 7.18 -3.30
N VAL A 29 -3.37 6.85 -2.13
CA VAL A 29 -4.00 5.56 -1.85
C VAL A 29 -5.45 5.78 -1.49
N ASN A 30 -6.36 5.31 -2.35
CA ASN A 30 -7.79 5.33 -2.11
C ASN A 30 -8.17 4.08 -1.33
N VAL A 31 -8.48 4.25 -0.06
CA VAL A 31 -9.00 3.15 0.75
C VAL A 31 -10.49 2.98 0.43
N LEU A 32 -10.88 1.77 0.03
CA LEU A 32 -12.27 1.46 -0.28
C LEU A 32 -13.17 1.67 0.96
N GLY A 33 -14.23 2.47 0.81
CA GLY A 33 -15.17 2.81 1.88
C GLY A 33 -14.71 3.94 2.81
N SER A 34 -13.58 4.58 2.52
CA SER A 34 -13.07 5.75 3.25
C SER A 34 -13.74 7.06 2.84
N THR A 35 -13.59 8.09 3.67
CA THR A 35 -13.99 9.49 3.39
C THR A 35 -13.08 10.22 2.40
N GLY A 36 -12.07 9.55 1.84
CA GLY A 36 -11.13 10.12 0.87
C GLY A 36 -9.77 9.39 0.83
N PRO A 37 -8.84 9.87 0.00
CA PRO A 37 -7.53 9.26 -0.17
C PRO A 37 -6.59 9.53 1.00
N ILE A 38 -5.56 8.69 1.13
CA ILE A 38 -4.39 8.90 1.97
C ILE A 38 -3.21 9.26 1.06
N ARG A 39 -2.43 10.25 1.45
CA ARG A 39 -1.24 10.69 0.71
C ARG A 39 -0.01 10.38 1.53
N LEU A 40 0.94 9.66 0.94
CA LEU A 40 2.19 9.31 1.61
C LEU A 40 3.37 9.38 0.65
N VAL A 41 4.54 9.72 1.19
CA VAL A 41 5.80 9.68 0.45
C VAL A 41 6.43 8.31 0.66
N VAL A 42 6.68 7.59 -0.43
CA VAL A 42 7.32 6.27 -0.44
C VAL A 42 8.61 6.31 -1.24
N LYS A 43 9.49 5.33 -1.03
CA LYS A 43 10.65 5.11 -1.88
C LYS A 43 10.27 4.15 -3.01
N GLU A 44 10.95 4.28 -4.15
CA GLU A 44 10.80 3.38 -5.30
C GLU A 44 10.97 1.90 -4.93
N ASP A 45 11.95 1.60 -4.07
CA ASP A 45 12.26 0.25 -3.61
C ASP A 45 11.37 -0.25 -2.45
N ASP A 46 10.45 0.56 -1.93
CA ASP A 46 9.62 0.11 -0.80
C ASP A 46 8.69 -1.01 -1.25
N ALA A 47 8.64 -2.09 -0.46
CA ALA A 47 7.74 -3.20 -0.72
C ALA A 47 6.27 -2.75 -0.58
N VAL A 48 5.37 -3.30 -1.41
CA VAL A 48 3.93 -3.04 -1.35
C VAL A 48 3.38 -3.27 0.07
N ALA A 49 3.86 -4.30 0.78
CA ALA A 49 3.49 -4.53 2.18
C ALA A 49 3.77 -3.32 3.10
N ALA A 50 4.92 -2.67 2.94
CA ALA A 50 5.30 -1.50 3.73
C ALA A 50 4.44 -0.27 3.40
N VAL A 51 4.04 -0.13 2.13
CA VAL A 51 3.11 0.91 1.67
C VAL A 51 1.73 0.70 2.29
N ILE A 52 1.22 -0.53 2.28
CA ILE A 52 -0.06 -0.89 2.92
C ILE A 52 -0.01 -0.59 4.42
N GLU A 53 1.02 -1.07 5.11
CA GLU A 53 1.19 -0.88 6.55
C GLU A 53 1.22 0.62 6.92
N SER A 54 1.96 1.42 6.15
CA SER A 54 2.05 2.87 6.34
C SER A 54 0.71 3.57 6.05
N THR A 55 -0.03 3.08 5.06
CA THR A 55 -1.39 3.55 4.77
C THR A 55 -2.34 3.24 5.92
N LEU A 56 -2.34 2.01 6.46
CA LEU A 56 -3.19 1.64 7.60
C LEU A 56 -2.87 2.46 8.85
N ARG A 57 -1.58 2.72 9.12
CA ARG A 57 -1.16 3.63 10.20
C ARG A 57 -1.67 5.04 10.00
N ALA A 58 -1.50 5.62 8.81
CA ALA A 58 -1.99 6.96 8.50
C ALA A 58 -3.52 7.03 8.64
N TYR A 59 -4.22 6.01 8.13
CA TYR A 59 -5.68 5.88 8.23
C TYR A 59 -6.17 5.91 9.69
N ALA A 60 -5.53 5.13 10.55
CA ALA A 60 -5.86 5.08 11.97
C ALA A 60 -5.53 6.39 12.70
N LYS A 61 -4.40 7.03 12.35
CA LYS A 61 -4.02 8.35 12.89
C LYS A 61 -5.00 9.44 12.52
N GLU A 62 -5.57 9.39 11.32
CA GLU A 62 -6.64 10.30 10.88
C GLU A 62 -7.99 9.99 11.56
N GLY A 63 -8.11 8.91 12.34
CA GLY A 63 -9.36 8.54 13.02
C GLY A 63 -10.48 8.15 12.05
N ARG A 64 -10.12 7.67 10.85
CA ARG A 64 -11.09 7.39 9.79
C ARG A 64 -11.95 6.16 10.10
N LEU A 65 -13.14 6.17 9.52
CA LEU A 65 -14.09 5.07 9.54
C LEU A 65 -14.34 4.55 8.11
N PRO A 66 -14.51 3.22 7.94
CA PRO A 66 -14.52 2.18 8.97
C PRO A 66 -13.12 1.79 9.49
N GLY A 67 -13.03 1.36 10.75
CA GLY A 67 -11.78 0.86 11.33
C GLY A 67 -11.23 -0.36 10.58
N LEU A 68 -10.04 -0.22 9.99
CA LEU A 68 -9.46 -1.24 9.09
C LEU A 68 -8.69 -2.34 9.83
N GLY A 69 -8.04 -2.00 10.95
CA GLY A 69 -7.04 -2.84 11.63
C GLY A 69 -5.62 -2.59 11.09
N SER A 70 -4.66 -3.42 11.54
CA SER A 70 -3.23 -3.29 11.21
C SER A 70 -2.64 -4.47 10.41
N ASP A 71 -3.44 -5.52 10.17
CA ASP A 71 -2.97 -6.74 9.50
C ASP A 71 -2.89 -6.57 7.98
N VAL A 72 -1.67 -6.40 7.46
CA VAL A 72 -1.36 -6.18 6.04
C VAL A 72 -1.87 -7.30 5.14
N THR A 73 -1.88 -8.56 5.61
CA THR A 73 -2.25 -9.73 4.80
C THR A 73 -3.73 -9.76 4.43
N LYS A 74 -4.55 -9.01 5.17
CA LYS A 74 -5.98 -8.85 4.90
C LYS A 74 -6.27 -7.78 3.85
N PHE A 75 -5.25 -7.20 3.22
CA PHE A 75 -5.43 -6.15 2.21
C PHE A 75 -4.71 -6.48 0.92
N VAL A 76 -5.26 -5.97 -0.18
CA VAL A 76 -4.66 -6.02 -1.51
C VAL A 76 -4.61 -4.60 -2.04
N LEU A 77 -3.44 -4.22 -2.56
CA LEU A 77 -3.22 -2.93 -3.21
C LEU A 77 -3.32 -3.12 -4.72
N TYR A 78 -4.15 -2.31 -5.36
CA TYR A 78 -4.32 -2.31 -6.80
C TYR A 78 -3.70 -1.06 -7.40
N SER A 79 -2.98 -1.21 -8.51
CA SER A 79 -2.59 -0.06 -9.32
C SER A 79 -3.80 0.46 -10.07
N ALA A 80 -4.07 1.76 -9.93
CA ALA A 80 -5.12 2.46 -10.66
C ALA A 80 -4.47 3.17 -11.84
N GLY A 81 -4.22 2.38 -12.91
CA GLY A 81 -3.67 2.86 -14.17
C GLY A 81 -4.75 3.31 -15.16
N ASP A 82 -4.34 4.20 -16.04
CA ASP A 82 -5.09 4.90 -17.09
C ASP A 82 -5.19 4.09 -18.40
N GLN A 83 -4.41 3.01 -18.51
CA GLN A 83 -4.43 2.13 -19.68
C GLN A 83 -5.42 0.98 -19.48
N GLY A 84 -6.71 1.24 -19.73
CA GLY A 84 -7.79 0.36 -20.26
C GLY A 84 -7.89 -1.14 -19.89
N SER A 85 -7.04 -1.66 -19.02
CA SER A 85 -6.85 -3.06 -18.69
C SER A 85 -7.15 -3.26 -17.21
N ASP A 86 -7.45 -4.51 -16.86
CA ASP A 86 -7.88 -4.90 -15.54
C ASP A 86 -6.94 -4.36 -14.46
N SER A 87 -7.52 -3.85 -13.37
CA SER A 87 -6.74 -3.28 -12.29
C SER A 87 -5.86 -4.37 -11.70
N GLN A 88 -4.54 -4.24 -11.87
CA GLN A 88 -3.59 -5.27 -11.47
C GLN A 88 -3.40 -5.25 -9.95
N ALA A 89 -3.64 -6.39 -9.31
CA ALA A 89 -3.28 -6.60 -7.91
C ALA A 89 -1.76 -6.65 -7.80
N LEU A 90 -1.21 -5.87 -6.88
CA LEU A 90 0.23 -5.85 -6.61
C LEU A 90 0.57 -6.89 -5.54
N GLU A 91 1.68 -7.58 -5.74
CA GLU A 91 2.17 -8.59 -4.80
C GLU A 91 2.84 -7.91 -3.60
N LEU A 92 2.63 -8.44 -2.39
CA LEU A 92 3.12 -7.82 -1.14
C LEU A 92 4.64 -7.60 -1.10
N GLY A 93 5.40 -8.50 -1.74
CA GLY A 93 6.86 -8.43 -1.82
C GLY A 93 7.42 -7.63 -3.00
N GLU A 94 6.56 -7.14 -3.89
CA GLU A 94 6.99 -6.36 -5.05
C GLU A 94 7.37 -4.92 -4.63
N ALA A 95 8.35 -4.32 -5.32
CA ALA A 95 8.69 -2.92 -5.14
C ALA A 95 7.59 -2.01 -5.74
N ILE A 96 7.12 -1.04 -4.97
CA ILE A 96 6.02 -0.16 -5.39
C ILE A 96 6.33 0.61 -6.67
N GLY A 97 7.60 0.95 -6.91
CA GLY A 97 8.07 1.62 -8.12
C GLY A 97 7.85 0.83 -9.40
N ARG A 98 7.78 -0.51 -9.33
CA ARG A 98 7.58 -1.38 -10.50
C ARG A 98 6.21 -1.18 -11.15
N SER A 99 5.22 -0.74 -10.38
CA SER A 99 3.89 -0.45 -10.90
C SER A 99 3.85 0.76 -11.85
N GLY A 100 4.86 1.65 -11.80
CA GLY A 100 4.93 2.91 -12.56
C GLY A 100 3.85 3.95 -12.20
N GLY A 101 2.83 3.55 -11.44
CA GLY A 101 1.68 4.37 -11.05
C GLY A 101 1.93 5.20 -9.80
N ARG A 102 1.09 6.22 -9.61
CA ARG A 102 1.08 7.05 -8.39
C ARG A 102 -0.25 7.01 -7.65
N ASN A 103 -1.29 6.43 -8.25
CA ASN A 103 -2.58 6.25 -7.59
C ASN A 103 -2.87 4.77 -7.42
N PHE A 104 -3.32 4.43 -6.23
CA PHE A 104 -3.58 3.07 -5.82
C PHE A 104 -4.94 2.96 -5.14
N VAL A 105 -5.47 1.74 -5.11
CA VAL A 105 -6.69 1.40 -4.38
C VAL A 105 -6.37 0.32 -3.36
N LEU A 106 -6.66 0.58 -2.10
CA LEU A 106 -6.51 -0.41 -1.02
C LEU A 106 -7.87 -1.05 -0.73
N CYS A 107 -7.95 -2.35 -0.93
CA CYS A 107 -9.15 -3.15 -0.68
C CYS A 107 -8.91 -4.12 0.48
N LYS A 108 -9.90 -4.28 1.37
CA LYS A 108 -9.89 -5.34 2.37
C LYS A 108 -10.24 -6.65 1.69
N ASN A 109 -9.28 -7.57 1.61
CA ASN A 109 -9.46 -8.90 1.07
C ASN A 109 -10.16 -9.77 2.11
N HIS A 110 -11.41 -10.13 1.84
CA HIS A 110 -12.13 -11.09 2.65
C HIS A 110 -11.81 -12.50 2.14
N ARG A 111 -10.55 -12.94 2.28
CA ARG A 111 -10.30 -14.39 2.29
C ARG A 111 -11.09 -14.92 3.47
N ARG A 112 -12.22 -15.59 3.18
CA ARG A 112 -12.96 -16.34 4.19
C ARG A 112 -11.91 -17.20 4.92
N PRO A 113 -11.85 -17.20 6.27
CA PRO A 113 -11.10 -18.27 6.93
C PRO A 113 -11.63 -19.57 6.33
N GLN A 114 -10.75 -20.44 5.84
CA GLN A 114 -11.14 -21.73 5.30
C GLN A 114 -12.04 -22.39 6.34
N MET A 115 -13.35 -22.40 6.08
CA MET A 115 -14.30 -23.20 6.85
C MET A 115 -14.02 -24.63 6.44
N THR A 116 -13.16 -25.29 7.20
CA THR A 116 -13.12 -26.75 7.28
C THR A 116 -14.56 -27.23 7.53
N GLU A 117 -14.96 -28.27 6.80
CA GLU A 117 -16.30 -28.85 6.67
C GLU A 117 -17.20 -28.78 7.92
N GLY A 118 -18.45 -28.41 7.68
CA GLY A 118 -19.53 -28.53 8.66
C GLY A 118 -20.74 -27.70 8.27
N ARG A 119 -21.50 -28.14 7.26
CA ARG A 119 -22.83 -27.58 6.97
C ARG A 119 -23.79 -28.04 8.09
N PRO A 120 -24.78 -27.22 8.47
CA PRO A 120 -26.07 -27.42 7.83
C PRO A 120 -26.70 -26.11 7.33
N GLU A 121 -27.59 -26.31 6.37
CA GLU A 121 -28.49 -25.31 5.80
C GLU A 121 -29.18 -24.48 6.88
N MET A 122 -29.08 -23.15 6.80
CA MET A 122 -30.22 -22.22 6.90
C MET A 122 -29.76 -20.74 6.79
N VAL A 123 -29.14 -20.34 5.68
CA VAL A 123 -28.98 -18.89 5.36
C VAL A 123 -29.08 -18.61 3.86
N ALA A 124 -29.92 -19.35 3.14
CA ALA A 124 -30.19 -19.11 1.71
C ALA A 124 -31.16 -17.93 1.43
N ALA A 125 -31.64 -17.23 2.47
CA ALA A 125 -32.52 -16.07 2.31
C ALA A 125 -31.77 -14.72 2.19
N ALA A 126 -30.56 -14.60 2.74
CA ALA A 126 -29.78 -13.35 2.69
C ALA A 126 -28.95 -13.19 1.41
N ALA A 127 -28.77 -14.26 0.63
CA ALA A 127 -27.95 -14.27 -0.58
C ALA A 127 -28.65 -13.65 -1.81
N ARG A 128 -29.96 -13.37 -1.76
CA ARG A 128 -30.73 -12.79 -2.88
C ARG A 128 -30.74 -11.25 -2.92
N ARG A 129 -30.06 -10.56 -1.99
CA ARG A 129 -30.04 -9.09 -1.85
C ARG A 129 -28.64 -8.47 -1.95
N ARG A 130 -27.72 -9.05 -2.72
CA ARG A 130 -26.48 -8.35 -3.14
C ARG A 130 -26.22 -8.50 -4.63
N LYS A 131 -27.18 -8.04 -5.43
CA LYS A 131 -26.94 -7.69 -6.83
C LYS A 131 -26.43 -6.26 -6.87
N GLY A 132 -25.15 -6.07 -7.22
CA GLY A 132 -24.60 -4.73 -7.48
C GLY A 132 -23.22 -4.42 -6.89
N TYR A 133 -22.25 -5.32 -6.99
CA TYR A 133 -20.83 -4.96 -6.75
C TYR A 133 -19.98 -5.43 -7.93
N SER A 134 -20.04 -4.67 -9.03
CA SER A 134 -19.05 -4.80 -10.11
C SER A 134 -18.92 -3.56 -11.00
N SER A 135 -19.89 -2.63 -10.99
CA SER A 135 -19.89 -1.47 -11.89
C SER A 135 -19.70 -0.10 -11.22
N GLY A 136 -19.95 0.04 -9.91
CA GLY A 136 -19.93 1.34 -9.23
C GLY A 136 -18.54 1.88 -8.87
N TRP A 137 -17.63 1.01 -8.42
CA TRP A 137 -16.27 1.42 -8.03
C TRP A 137 -15.42 1.90 -9.23
N LYS A 138 -15.55 1.28 -10.41
CA LYS A 138 -14.86 1.70 -11.65
C LYS A 138 -15.25 3.12 -12.06
N ALA A 139 -16.54 3.46 -12.00
CA ALA A 139 -17.01 4.81 -12.31
C ALA A 139 -16.53 5.87 -11.29
N TRP A 140 -16.39 5.49 -10.02
CA TRP A 140 -15.84 6.37 -8.99
C TRP A 140 -14.33 6.59 -9.13
N PHE A 141 -13.58 5.55 -9.52
CA PHE A 141 -12.14 5.68 -9.73
C PHE A 141 -11.84 6.66 -10.87
N HIS A 142 -12.47 6.51 -12.05
CA HIS A 142 -12.24 7.44 -13.17
C HIS A 142 -12.54 8.91 -12.83
N LYS A 143 -13.53 9.20 -11.98
CA LYS A 143 -13.85 10.58 -11.55
C LYS A 143 -12.87 11.15 -10.53
N SER A 144 -12.30 10.33 -9.64
CA SER A 144 -11.41 10.81 -8.58
C SER A 144 -10.05 11.29 -9.10
N PHE A 145 -9.69 10.93 -10.34
CA PHE A 145 -8.50 11.41 -11.02
C PHE A 145 -8.68 12.75 -11.76
N SER A 146 -9.88 13.04 -12.27
CA SER A 146 -10.10 14.15 -13.22
C SER A 146 -10.24 15.53 -12.57
N THR A 147 -10.29 15.65 -11.24
CA THR A 147 -10.69 16.90 -10.56
C THR A 147 -9.58 17.56 -9.72
N PHE A 148 -8.39 16.99 -9.60
CA PHE A 148 -7.28 17.65 -8.88
C PHE A 148 -6.28 18.27 -9.87
N LYS A 149 -6.68 19.41 -10.42
CA LYS A 149 -5.81 20.32 -11.16
C LYS A 149 -5.16 21.27 -10.14
N PHE A 150 -3.83 21.20 -9.99
CA PHE A 150 -3.04 22.28 -9.37
C PHE A 150 -2.96 23.47 -10.33
#